data_AF-A0A7I9Y889-F1
#
_entry.id   AF-A0A7I9Y889-F1
#
_cell.length_a   1.000
_cell.length_b   1.000
_cell.length_c   1.000
_cell.angle_alpha   90.00
_cell.angle_beta   90.00
_cell.angle_gamma   90.00
#
_symmetry.space_group_name_H-M   'P 1'
#
loop_
_entity.id
_entity.type
_entity.pdbx_description
1 polymer ?
#
loop_
_entity_poly.entity_id
_entity_poly.type
_entity_poly.pdbx_seq_one_letter_code
_entity_poly.pdbx_strand_id
1 'polypeptide(L)'
;MQTCVVHVIRNAMRFVSYKDRKKVATAMRTIYTAPTVDGAELALKEFDQQFGTQYPGAIDVWRGAWPEFVPFLDYPVELRKIVYTTN
;
A
#
# COMPACT_ATOMS: atom_id res chain seq x y z
N MET A 1 12.83 -0.44 12.74
CA MET A 1 12.88 -0.87 11.34
C MET A 1 12.31 0.29 10.53
N GLN A 2 13.00 0.80 9.51
CA GLN A 2 12.48 1.92 8.71
C GLN A 2 11.52 1.33 7.67
N THR A 3 10.21 1.42 7.92
CA THR A 3 9.17 0.74 7.11
C THR A 3 8.83 1.57 5.88
N CYS A 4 9.78 1.66 4.96
CA CYS A 4 9.52 2.26 3.64
C CYS A 4 8.29 1.60 3.01
N VAL A 5 7.53 2.34 2.20
CA VAL A 5 6.32 1.82 1.54
C VAL A 5 6.58 0.53 0.73
N VAL A 6 7.80 0.34 0.22
CA VAL A 6 8.21 -0.90 -0.44
C VAL A 6 8.18 -2.11 0.50
N HIS A 7 8.58 -1.94 1.77
CA HIS A 7 8.49 -3.00 2.77
C HIS A 7 7.03 -3.32 3.10
N VAL A 8 6.16 -2.32 3.17
CA VAL A 8 4.71 -2.51 3.34
C VAL A 8 4.15 -3.35 2.19
N ILE A 9 4.44 -2.97 0.94
CA ILE A 9 4.00 -3.70 -0.26
C ILE A 9 4.53 -5.14 -0.26
N ARG A 10 5.84 -5.35 -0.03
CA ARG A 10 6.42 -6.70 -0.01
C ARG A 10 5.81 -7.57 1.08
N ASN A 11 5.54 -7.01 2.27
CA ASN A 11 4.93 -7.73 3.37
C ASN A 11 3.48 -8.11 3.07
N ALA A 12 2.67 -7.19 2.53
CA ALA A 12 1.29 -7.46 2.12
C ALA A 12 1.23 -8.55 1.04
N MET A 13 2.15 -8.52 0.07
CA MET A 13 2.22 -9.50 -1.03
C MET A 13 2.54 -10.94 -0.58
N ARG A 14 3.03 -11.16 0.65
CA ARG A 14 3.26 -12.52 1.19
C ARG A 14 1.97 -13.31 1.38
N PHE A 15 0.86 -12.62 1.62
CA PHE A 15 -0.46 -13.23 1.82
C PHE A 15 -1.21 -13.48 0.50
N VAL A 16 -0.68 -13.00 -0.62
CA VAL A 16 -1.38 -12.99 -1.90
C VAL A 16 -0.98 -14.19 -2.75
N SER A 17 -1.97 -14.93 -3.24
CA SER A 17 -1.78 -16.07 -4.13
C SER A 17 -1.08 -15.63 -5.43
N TYR A 18 -0.24 -16.50 -6.01
CA TYR A 18 0.49 -16.15 -7.24
C TYR A 18 -0.42 -15.69 -8.38
N LYS A 19 -1.60 -16.33 -8.52
CA LYS A 19 -2.61 -16.02 -9.54
C LYS A 19 -3.10 -14.57 -9.47
N ASP A 20 -3.23 -14.02 -8.26
CA ASP A 20 -3.85 -12.72 -8.03
C ASP A 20 -2.83 -11.59 -7.79
N ARG A 21 -1.53 -11.92 -7.70
CA ARG A 21 -0.45 -10.95 -7.44
C ARG A 21 -0.49 -9.71 -8.32
N LYS A 22 -0.67 -9.88 -9.63
CA LYS A 22 -0.72 -8.74 -10.57
C LYS A 22 -1.91 -7.81 -10.28
N LYS A 23 -3.07 -8.40 -9.98
CA LYS A 23 -4.31 -7.67 -9.69
C LYS A 23 -4.19 -6.91 -8.37
N VAL A 24 -3.74 -7.60 -7.32
CA VAL A 24 -3.56 -7.02 -5.99
C VAL A 24 -2.46 -5.95 -5.97
N ALA A 25 -1.34 -6.16 -6.66
CA ALA A 25 -0.29 -5.14 -6.77
C ALA A 25 -0.80 -3.86 -7.47
N THR A 26 -1.64 -4.01 -8.51
CA THR A 26 -2.26 -2.87 -9.18
C THR A 26 -3.19 -2.10 -8.25
N ALA A 27 -4.00 -2.80 -7.45
CA ALA A 27 -4.88 -2.17 -6.49
C ALA A 27 -4.09 -1.45 -5.39
N MET A 28 -3.08 -2.08 -4.79
CA MET A 28 -2.23 -1.45 -3.77
C MET A 28 -1.47 -0.23 -4.30
N ARG A 29 -1.15 -0.17 -5.60
CA ARG A 29 -0.52 1.00 -6.22
C ARG A 29 -1.33 2.27 -5.99
N THR A 30 -2.65 2.18 -6.07
CA THR A 30 -3.54 3.33 -5.88
C THR A 30 -3.39 3.96 -4.50
N ILE A 31 -3.07 3.17 -3.47
CA ILE A 31 -2.88 3.61 -2.09
C ILE A 31 -1.65 4.53 -1.99
N TYR A 32 -0.48 4.06 -2.42
CA TYR A 32 0.78 4.80 -2.24
C TYR A 32 1.08 5.85 -3.30
N THR A 33 0.29 5.88 -4.39
CA THR A 33 0.35 6.96 -5.39
C THR A 33 -0.74 8.00 -5.23
N ALA A 34 -1.62 7.87 -4.23
CA ALA A 34 -2.68 8.85 -3.99
C ALA A 34 -2.09 10.25 -3.70
N PRO A 35 -2.69 11.34 -4.21
CA PRO A 35 -2.15 12.68 -4.04
C PRO A 35 -2.30 13.20 -2.61
N THR A 36 -3.35 12.78 -1.91
CA THR A 36 -3.74 13.23 -0.56
C THR A 36 -3.94 12.04 0.38
N VAL A 37 -3.89 12.29 1.69
CA VAL A 37 -4.18 11.31 2.73
C VAL A 37 -5.59 10.74 2.55
N ASP A 38 -6.60 11.59 2.37
CA ASP A 38 -7.99 11.18 2.13
C ASP A 38 -8.12 10.25 0.90
N GLY A 39 -7.38 10.56 -0.17
CA GLY A 39 -7.34 9.73 -1.37
C GLY A 39 -6.71 8.36 -1.10
N ALA A 40 -5.67 8.30 -0.28
CA ALA A 40 -5.05 7.04 0.12
C ALA A 40 -5.96 6.23 1.04
N GLU A 41 -6.68 6.88 1.96
CA GLU A 41 -7.67 6.22 2.83
C GLU A 41 -8.82 5.61 2.02
N LEU A 42 -9.33 6.35 1.04
CA LEU A 42 -10.36 5.84 0.13
C LEU A 42 -9.84 4.63 -0.65
N ALA A 43 -8.64 4.73 -1.22
CA ALA A 43 -8.01 3.62 -1.93
C ALA A 43 -7.80 2.39 -1.04
N LEU A 44 -7.42 2.57 0.23
CA LEU A 44 -7.30 1.47 1.19
C LEU A 44 -8.67 0.84 1.50
N LYS A 45 -9.73 1.64 1.64
CA LYS A 45 -11.11 1.14 1.83
C LYS A 45 -11.59 0.34 0.62
N GLU A 46 -11.35 0.83 -0.60
CA GLU A 46 -11.69 0.12 -1.83
C GLU A 46 -10.89 -1.20 -1.97
N PHE A 47 -9.61 -1.17 -1.61
CA PHE A 47 -8.76 -2.36 -1.57
C PHE A 47 -9.30 -3.41 -0.60
N ASP A 48 -9.73 -3.00 0.60
CA ASP A 48 -10.35 -3.86 1.61
C ASP A 48 -11.69 -4.43 1.14
N GLN A 49 -12.55 -3.62 0.51
CA GLN A 49 -13.79 -4.13 -0.08
C GLN A 49 -13.54 -5.18 -1.16
N GLN A 50 -12.52 -4.99 -1.99
CA GLN A 50 -12.23 -5.88 -3.11
C GLN A 50 -11.50 -7.16 -2.68
N PHE A 51 -10.61 -7.08 -1.69
CA PHE A 51 -9.67 -8.16 -1.36
C PHE A 51 -9.64 -8.54 0.11
N GLY A 52 -10.25 -7.78 1.02
CA GLY A 52 -10.13 -7.98 2.47
C GLY A 52 -10.69 -9.31 2.95
N THR A 53 -11.76 -9.80 2.33
CA THR A 53 -12.29 -11.15 2.64
C THR A 53 -11.33 -12.25 2.19
N GLN A 54 -10.66 -12.09 1.05
CA GLN A 54 -9.78 -13.12 0.49
C GLN A 54 -8.36 -13.07 1.10
N TYR A 55 -7.88 -11.87 1.41
CA TYR A 55 -6.52 -11.59 1.85
C TYR A 55 -6.50 -10.65 3.08
N PRO A 56 -7.11 -11.06 4.21
CA PRO A 56 -7.18 -10.21 5.40
C PRO A 56 -5.78 -9.79 5.91
N GLY A 57 -4.79 -10.69 5.82
CA GLY A 57 -3.41 -10.37 6.21
C GLY A 57 -2.75 -9.27 5.37
N ALA A 58 -3.15 -9.09 4.10
CA ALA A 58 -2.69 -7.97 3.30
C ALA A 58 -3.27 -6.64 3.81
N ILE A 59 -4.53 -6.64 4.26
CA ILE A 59 -5.19 -5.48 4.87
C ILE A 59 -4.55 -5.15 6.22
N ASP A 60 -4.27 -6.15 7.04
CA ASP A 60 -3.66 -5.97 8.36
C ASP A 60 -2.29 -5.32 8.28
N VAL A 61 -1.47 -5.69 7.28
CA VAL A 61 -0.18 -5.05 7.01
C VAL A 61 -0.36 -3.56 6.71
N TRP A 62 -1.32 -3.20 5.84
CA TRP A 62 -1.57 -1.80 5.49
C TRP A 62 -2.10 -1.00 6.69
N ARG A 63 -3.05 -1.55 7.44
CA ARG A 63 -3.62 -0.90 8.62
C ARG A 63 -2.57 -0.71 9.72
N GLY A 64 -1.73 -1.72 9.96
CA GLY A 64 -0.66 -1.65 10.94
C GLY A 64 0.42 -0.64 10.56
N ALA A 65 0.74 -0.50 9.26
CA ALA A 65 1.71 0.47 8.77
C ALA A 65 1.11 1.88 8.56
N TRP A 66 -0.20 2.07 8.71
CA TRP A 66 -0.88 3.32 8.37
C TRP A 66 -0.29 4.57 9.04
N PRO A 67 0.00 4.56 10.35
CA PRO A 67 0.58 5.73 11.03
C PRO A 67 1.96 6.12 10.49
N GLU A 68 2.75 5.14 10.02
CA GLU A 68 4.08 5.37 9.43
C GLU A 68 3.98 5.75 7.94
N PHE A 69 2.90 5.34 7.26
CA PHE A 69 2.64 5.62 5.85
C PHE A 69 2.04 7.01 5.62
N VAL A 70 1.21 7.54 6.52
CA VAL A 70 0.60 8.87 6.36
C VAL A 70 1.65 9.98 6.20
N PRO A 71 2.70 10.09 7.04
CA PRO A 71 3.75 11.10 6.86
C PRO A 71 4.50 10.98 5.52
N PHE A 72 4.55 9.77 4.92
CA PHE A 72 5.13 9.59 3.59
C PHE A 72 4.34 10.32 2.50
N LEU A 73 3.03 10.52 2.69
CA LEU A 73 2.21 11.30 1.77
C LEU A 73 2.43 12.81 1.91
N ASP A 74 3.11 13.30 2.95
CA ASP A 74 3.42 14.74 3.05
C ASP A 74 4.56 15.15 2.11
N TYR A 75 5.38 14.21 1.65
CA TYR A 75 6.40 14.50 0.64
C TYR A 75 5.74 14.87 -0.70
N PRO A 76 6.30 15.81 -1.48
CA PRO A 76 5.92 16.03 -2.87
C PRO A 76 5.92 14.72 -3.67
N VAL A 77 4.92 14.53 -4.55
CA VAL A 77 4.74 13.30 -5.36
C VAL A 77 6.01 12.94 -6.15
N GLU A 78 6.76 13.95 -6.59
CA GLU A 78 8.04 13.78 -7.30
C GLU A 78 9.12 13.12 -6.43
N LEU A 79 9.16 13.46 -5.13
CA LEU A 79 10.06 12.85 -4.16
C LEU A 79 9.58 11.48 -3.70
N ARG A 80 8.26 11.25 -3.65
CA ARG A 80 7.69 9.94 -3.31
C ARG A 80 8.15 8.84 -4.28
N LYS A 81 8.23 9.15 -5.58
CA LYS A 81 8.74 8.22 -6.61
C LYS A 81 10.10 7.63 -6.25
N ILE A 82 11.03 8.48 -5.82
CA ILE A 82 12.40 8.08 -5.45
C ILE A 82 12.38 7.10 -4.28
N VAL A 83 11.46 7.28 -3.33
CA VAL A 83 11.39 6.50 -2.08
C VAL A 83 10.76 5.11 -2.30
N TYR A 84 9.89 4.93 -3.31
CA TYR A 84 9.28 3.62 -3.60
C TYR A 84 9.87 2.88 -4.80
N THR A 85 10.72 3.52 -5.60
CA THR A 85 11.56 2.86 -6.59
C THR A 85 12.89 2.50 -5.95
N THR A 86 12.93 1.39 -5.20
CA THR A 86 14.22 0.82 -4.75
C THR A 86 15.07 0.46 -5.97
N ASN A 87 16.33 0.91 -5.98
CA ASN A 87 17.45 0.24 -6.65
C ASN A 87 17.72 -1.11 -5.96
#